data_AF-A0A4R8F337-F1
#
_entry.id   AF-A0A4R8F337-F1
#
_cell.length_a   1.000
_cell.length_b   1.000
_cell.length_c   1.000
_cell.angle_alpha   90.00
_cell.angle_beta   90.00
_cell.angle_gamma   90.00
#
_symmetry.space_group_name_H-M   'P 1'
#
loop_
_entity.id
_entity.type
_entity.pdbx_description
1 polymer ?
#
loop_
_entity_poly.entity_id
_entity_poly.type
_entity_poly.pdbx_seq_one_letter_code
_entity_poly.pdbx_strand_id
1 'polypeptide(L)'
;MKKLTLIALALLPLASFATPPQSFNFSCGKTGGVYSDGNGGVWVDGQKATIKQSSPTYWEATSGKTVISIMRSTEGNPDISYTGPNRIHGVCLAEDEVSFAPAAQKKTTTNAGPSFSCAAVTKGSMEDLICQSTTLSAMDLKLTETYKQALAKSHNNSTIKAEQRGWIKGRNECWKEDDKNACLAGSYQQRLSELQSKYQIKE
;
A
#
# COMPACT_ATOMS: atom_id res chain seq x y z
N MET A 1 69.23 -1.22 -1.22
CA MET A 1 68.47 -2.00 -2.24
C MET A 1 67.08 -2.26 -1.68
N LYS A 2 66.04 -1.80 -2.40
CA LYS A 2 64.65 -1.62 -1.92
C LYS A 2 63.96 -2.96 -1.65
N LYS A 3 63.35 -3.11 -0.46
CA LYS A 3 62.46 -4.23 -0.14
C LYS A 3 61.09 -3.95 -0.78
N LEU A 4 60.69 -4.75 -1.76
CA LEU A 4 59.33 -4.73 -2.31
C LEU A 4 58.39 -5.44 -1.32
N THR A 5 57.48 -4.69 -0.72
CA THR A 5 56.32 -5.21 0.01
C THR A 5 55.17 -5.43 -0.98
N LEU A 6 54.78 -6.69 -1.15
CA LEU A 6 53.55 -7.10 -1.85
C LEU A 6 52.35 -6.81 -0.92
N ILE A 7 51.48 -5.88 -1.33
CA ILE A 7 50.18 -5.62 -0.69
C ILE A 7 49.18 -6.58 -1.31
N ALA A 8 48.75 -7.59 -0.54
CA ALA A 8 47.65 -8.47 -0.92
C ALA A 8 46.33 -7.70 -0.78
N LEU A 9 45.73 -7.33 -1.91
CA LEU A 9 44.41 -6.71 -1.98
C LEU A 9 43.36 -7.79 -1.70
N ALA A 10 42.90 -7.88 -0.45
CA ALA A 10 41.80 -8.76 -0.08
C ALA A 10 40.48 -8.20 -0.66
N LEU A 11 39.97 -8.82 -1.72
CA LEU A 11 38.60 -8.62 -2.19
C LEU A 11 37.63 -9.18 -1.13
N LEU A 12 37.05 -8.29 -0.34
CA LEU A 12 35.88 -8.62 0.47
C LEU A 12 34.70 -8.79 -0.49
N PRO A 13 34.03 -9.95 -0.52
CA PRO A 13 32.82 -10.11 -1.31
C PRO A 13 31.77 -9.14 -0.76
N LEU A 14 31.38 -8.17 -1.59
CA LEU A 14 30.18 -7.39 -1.34
C LEU A 14 29.03 -8.40 -1.32
N ALA A 15 28.52 -8.70 -0.13
CA ALA A 15 27.25 -9.38 -0.02
C ALA A 15 26.22 -8.45 -0.64
N SER A 16 25.82 -8.73 -1.89
CA SER A 16 24.66 -8.11 -2.50
C SER A 16 23.48 -8.42 -1.59
N PHE A 17 23.10 -7.45 -0.76
CA PHE A 17 21.85 -7.52 -0.03
C PHE A 17 20.76 -7.59 -1.09
N ALA A 18 20.23 -8.79 -1.29
CA ALA A 18 19.17 -9.01 -2.25
C ALA A 18 17.95 -8.21 -1.76
N THR A 19 17.64 -7.10 -2.41
CA THR A 19 16.50 -6.28 -2.01
C THR A 19 15.24 -7.09 -2.30
N PRO A 20 14.33 -7.24 -1.34
CA PRO A 20 13.11 -7.99 -1.57
C PRO A 20 12.26 -7.31 -2.66
N PRO A 21 11.45 -8.08 -3.41
CA PRO A 21 10.40 -7.50 -4.22
C PRO A 21 9.45 -6.70 -3.32
N GLN A 22 8.89 -5.62 -3.85
CA GLN A 22 7.89 -4.83 -3.13
C GLN A 22 6.64 -5.66 -2.84
N SER A 23 5.86 -5.28 -1.84
CA SER A 23 4.58 -5.95 -1.56
C SER A 23 3.58 -5.72 -2.69
N PHE A 24 2.89 -6.77 -3.11
CA PHE A 24 1.85 -6.68 -4.14
C PHE A 24 0.87 -7.87 -4.04
N ASN A 25 -0.28 -7.75 -4.67
CA ASN A 25 -1.27 -8.82 -4.80
C ASN A 25 -1.94 -8.73 -6.17
N PHE A 26 -1.84 -9.79 -6.97
CA PHE A 26 -2.29 -9.82 -8.36
C PHE A 26 -2.97 -11.14 -8.70
N SER A 27 -3.89 -11.12 -9.67
CA SER A 27 -4.45 -12.33 -10.26
C SER A 27 -3.82 -12.59 -11.63
N CYS A 28 -3.27 -13.78 -11.83
CA CYS A 28 -2.55 -14.15 -13.06
C CYS A 28 -3.37 -15.13 -13.91
N GLY A 29 -4.63 -14.80 -14.16
CA GLY A 29 -5.55 -15.61 -14.98
C GLY A 29 -5.67 -17.06 -14.46
N LYS A 30 -5.27 -18.04 -15.29
CA LYS A 30 -5.34 -19.46 -14.95
C LYS A 30 -4.31 -19.93 -13.91
N THR A 31 -3.34 -19.07 -13.58
CA THR A 31 -2.29 -19.37 -12.61
C THR A 31 -2.71 -19.11 -11.16
N GLY A 32 -3.83 -18.42 -10.94
CA GLY A 32 -4.32 -18.07 -9.60
C GLY A 32 -3.69 -16.80 -9.04
N GLY A 33 -3.83 -16.60 -7.73
CA GLY A 33 -3.36 -15.40 -7.03
C GLY A 33 -1.84 -15.41 -6.83
N VAL A 34 -1.18 -14.28 -7.13
CA VAL A 34 0.26 -14.08 -6.94
C VAL A 34 0.49 -12.89 -6.02
N TYR A 35 1.17 -13.16 -4.90
CA TYR A 35 1.28 -12.23 -3.79
C TYR A 35 2.73 -12.10 -3.32
N SER A 36 3.15 -10.91 -2.93
CA SER A 36 4.40 -10.67 -2.19
C SER A 36 4.14 -9.87 -0.92
N ASP A 37 4.83 -10.26 0.16
CA ASP A 37 4.74 -9.61 1.47
C ASP A 37 5.65 -8.39 1.64
N GLY A 38 6.49 -8.07 0.63
CA GLY A 38 7.48 -7.00 0.72
C GLY A 38 8.70 -7.32 1.59
N ASN A 39 8.73 -8.48 2.25
CA ASN A 39 9.76 -8.92 3.19
C ASN A 39 10.56 -10.12 2.67
N GLY A 40 10.49 -10.37 1.36
CA GLY A 40 11.21 -11.45 0.69
C GLY A 40 10.40 -12.73 0.52
N GLY A 41 9.10 -12.71 0.78
CA GLY A 41 8.16 -13.79 0.45
C GLY A 41 7.38 -13.49 -0.84
N VAL A 42 7.21 -14.52 -1.67
CA VAL A 42 6.30 -14.52 -2.83
C VAL A 42 5.53 -15.84 -2.81
N TRP A 43 4.23 -15.78 -3.09
CA TRP A 43 3.33 -16.93 -3.16
C TRP A 43 2.60 -16.94 -4.50
N VAL A 44 2.40 -18.14 -5.03
CA VAL A 44 1.64 -18.40 -6.26
C VAL A 44 0.58 -19.45 -5.90
N ASP A 45 -0.69 -19.07 -6.01
CA ASP A 45 -1.85 -19.87 -5.63
C ASP A 45 -1.75 -20.44 -4.19
N GLY A 46 -1.29 -19.60 -3.26
CA GLY A 46 -1.06 -19.97 -1.86
C GLY A 46 0.20 -20.79 -1.59
N GLN A 47 0.92 -21.26 -2.62
CA GLN A 47 2.19 -21.96 -2.46
C GLN A 47 3.37 -20.99 -2.45
N LYS A 48 4.26 -21.10 -1.44
CA LYS A 48 5.44 -20.26 -1.34
C LYS A 48 6.41 -20.57 -2.49
N ALA A 49 6.78 -19.54 -3.25
CA ALA A 49 7.68 -19.64 -4.38
C ALA A 49 9.15 -19.48 -3.97
N THR A 50 10.05 -20.05 -4.76
CA THR A 50 11.49 -19.82 -4.66
C THR A 50 11.84 -18.56 -5.44
N ILE A 51 12.46 -17.57 -4.79
CA ILE A 51 12.77 -16.28 -5.39
C ILE A 51 14.25 -16.21 -5.75
N LYS A 52 14.53 -15.73 -6.96
CA LYS A 52 15.86 -15.36 -7.42
C LYS A 52 15.86 -13.91 -7.89
N GLN A 53 16.72 -13.09 -7.31
CA GLN A 53 16.96 -11.75 -7.81
C GLN A 53 17.99 -11.80 -8.95
N SER A 54 17.62 -11.32 -10.13
CA SER A 54 18.53 -11.25 -11.27
C SER A 54 19.02 -9.83 -11.53
N SER A 55 18.33 -8.80 -11.01
CA SER A 55 18.79 -7.42 -11.01
C SER A 55 18.22 -6.63 -9.80
N PRO A 56 18.73 -5.42 -9.49
CA PRO A 56 18.18 -4.58 -8.42
C PRO A 56 16.67 -4.28 -8.53
N THR A 57 16.11 -4.39 -9.73
CA THR A 57 14.70 -4.12 -10.04
C THR A 57 13.96 -5.32 -10.60
N TYR A 58 14.55 -6.53 -10.62
CA TYR A 58 13.93 -7.69 -11.25
C TYR A 58 14.15 -9.00 -10.47
N TRP A 59 13.05 -9.75 -10.28
CA TRP A 59 13.02 -11.04 -9.62
C TRP A 59 12.26 -12.07 -10.43
N GLU A 60 12.69 -13.32 -10.31
CA GLU A 60 11.96 -14.50 -10.75
C GLU A 60 11.50 -15.28 -9.52
N ALA A 61 10.19 -15.54 -9.44
CA ALA A 61 9.61 -16.40 -8.41
C ALA A 61 9.07 -17.68 -9.06
N THR A 62 9.61 -18.83 -8.67
CA THR A 62 9.27 -20.13 -9.23
C THR A 62 8.41 -20.93 -8.26
N SER A 63 7.23 -21.34 -8.71
CA SER A 63 6.34 -22.27 -8.00
C SER A 63 5.97 -23.42 -8.92
N GLY A 64 6.49 -24.62 -8.63
CA GLY A 64 6.32 -25.79 -9.49
C GLY A 64 6.89 -25.56 -10.90
N LYS A 65 6.01 -25.61 -11.92
CA LYS A 65 6.36 -25.35 -13.34
C LYS A 65 6.05 -23.92 -13.80
N THR A 66 5.59 -23.07 -12.90
CA THR A 66 5.22 -21.69 -13.18
C THR A 66 6.33 -20.77 -12.70
N VAL A 67 6.75 -19.85 -13.58
CA VAL A 67 7.70 -18.78 -13.28
C VAL A 67 6.96 -17.45 -13.35
N ILE A 68 7.09 -16.66 -12.29
CA ILE A 68 6.59 -15.29 -12.21
C ILE A 68 7.78 -14.34 -12.36
N SER A 69 7.70 -13.45 -13.35
CA SER A 69 8.63 -12.34 -13.54
C SER A 69 8.08 -11.09 -12.87
N ILE A 70 8.86 -10.49 -11.98
CA ILE A 70 8.47 -9.31 -11.19
C ILE A 70 9.45 -8.19 -11.50
N MET A 71 8.98 -7.11 -12.12
CA MET A 71 9.78 -5.92 -12.39
C MET A 71 9.32 -4.78 -11.48
N ARG A 72 10.25 -4.17 -10.75
CA ARG A 72 9.98 -3.01 -9.89
C ARG A 72 9.63 -1.80 -10.77
N SER A 73 8.51 -1.16 -10.46
CA SER A 73 8.15 0.17 -10.96
C SER A 73 8.48 1.23 -9.90
N THR A 74 8.83 2.43 -10.34
CA THR A 74 9.02 3.61 -9.48
C THR A 74 7.74 4.40 -9.26
N GLU A 75 6.68 4.10 -10.01
CA GLU A 75 5.43 4.89 -10.08
C GLU A 75 4.23 4.13 -9.50
N GLY A 76 4.44 3.00 -8.84
CA GLY A 76 3.38 2.21 -8.22
C GLY A 76 3.63 0.71 -8.26
N ASN A 77 2.60 -0.05 -8.61
CA ASN A 77 2.65 -1.52 -8.64
C ASN A 77 3.73 -2.04 -9.61
N PRO A 78 4.39 -3.17 -9.31
CA PRO A 78 5.35 -3.78 -10.22
C PRO A 78 4.67 -4.34 -11.47
N ASP A 79 5.40 -4.39 -12.58
CA ASP A 79 4.96 -5.15 -13.75
C ASP A 79 5.18 -6.63 -13.48
N ILE A 80 4.11 -7.42 -13.60
CA ILE A 80 4.14 -8.85 -13.33
C ILE A 80 3.68 -9.64 -14.55
N SER A 81 4.48 -10.63 -14.93
CA SER A 81 4.11 -11.61 -15.95
C SER A 81 4.38 -13.02 -15.47
N TYR A 82 3.71 -14.00 -16.09
CA TYR A 82 3.85 -15.40 -15.75
C TYR A 82 4.12 -16.24 -17.01
N THR A 83 4.87 -17.31 -16.82
CA THR A 83 5.07 -18.38 -17.79
C THR A 83 4.83 -19.72 -17.11
N GLY A 84 3.90 -20.49 -17.65
CA GLY A 84 3.45 -21.77 -17.11
C GLY A 84 3.63 -22.94 -18.08
N PRO A 85 3.17 -24.14 -17.67
CA PRO A 85 3.21 -25.33 -18.51
C PRO A 85 2.39 -25.14 -19.80
N ASN A 86 2.71 -25.91 -20.84
CA ASN A 86 2.02 -25.88 -22.14
C ASN A 86 2.08 -24.51 -22.86
N ARG A 87 3.17 -23.75 -22.68
CA ARG A 87 3.38 -22.41 -23.28
C ARG A 87 2.33 -21.37 -22.88
N ILE A 88 1.62 -21.58 -21.78
CA ILE A 88 0.71 -20.58 -21.23
C ILE A 88 1.56 -19.43 -20.68
N HIS A 89 1.28 -18.22 -21.10
CA HIS A 89 1.95 -17.01 -20.64
C HIS A 89 0.95 -15.86 -20.63
N GLY A 90 1.23 -14.85 -19.81
CA GLY A 90 0.40 -13.67 -19.74
C GLY A 90 0.97 -12.64 -18.79
N VAL A 91 0.36 -11.46 -18.80
CA VAL A 91 0.57 -10.43 -17.80
C VAL A 91 -0.46 -10.60 -16.69
N CYS A 92 -0.06 -10.37 -15.46
CA CYS A 92 -0.99 -10.32 -14.35
C CYS A 92 -1.59 -8.91 -14.34
N LEU A 93 -2.88 -8.82 -14.65
CA LEU A 93 -3.58 -7.54 -14.61
C LEU A 93 -3.82 -7.18 -13.16
N ALA A 94 -3.72 -5.89 -12.83
CA ALA A 94 -4.11 -5.35 -11.52
C ALA A 94 -5.64 -5.37 -11.32
N GLU A 95 -6.37 -6.04 -12.21
CA GLU A 95 -7.81 -5.94 -12.37
C GLU A 95 -8.49 -7.11 -11.67
N ASP A 96 -9.35 -6.74 -10.72
CA ASP A 96 -10.23 -7.54 -9.88
C ASP A 96 -9.54 -8.54 -8.93
N GLU A 97 -9.50 -8.14 -7.65
CA GLU A 97 -9.27 -9.01 -6.48
C GLU A 97 -10.27 -10.18 -6.46
N VAL A 98 -10.06 -11.21 -7.26
CA VAL A 98 -10.75 -12.50 -7.08
C VAL A 98 -9.98 -13.29 -6.03
N SER A 99 -10.31 -13.04 -4.77
CA SER A 99 -9.78 -13.77 -3.61
C SER A 99 -10.22 -15.23 -3.64
N PHE A 100 -9.28 -16.17 -3.77
CA PHE A 100 -9.49 -17.62 -3.54
C PHE A 100 -9.06 -18.08 -2.13
N ALA A 101 -8.89 -17.16 -1.18
CA ALA A 101 -8.63 -17.53 0.21
C ALA A 101 -9.92 -17.97 0.92
N PRO A 102 -9.93 -19.10 1.65
CA PRO A 102 -11.09 -19.53 2.44
C PRO A 102 -11.33 -18.56 3.61
N ALA A 103 -12.60 -18.15 3.72
CA ALA A 103 -13.23 -17.30 4.72
C ALA A 103 -12.46 -17.00 6.02
N ALA A 104 -11.95 -15.77 6.14
CA ALA A 104 -12.28 -14.85 7.24
C ALA A 104 -11.49 -13.54 7.08
N GLN A 105 -12.02 -12.62 6.27
CA GLN A 105 -12.12 -11.19 6.61
C GLN A 105 -12.80 -10.46 5.46
N LYS A 106 -14.06 -10.11 5.70
CA LYS A 106 -14.84 -9.18 4.90
C LYS A 106 -14.13 -7.83 4.94
N LYS A 107 -13.40 -7.43 3.89
CA LYS A 107 -13.07 -6.04 3.65
C LYS A 107 -13.65 -5.63 2.29
N THR A 108 -14.65 -4.79 2.40
CA THR A 108 -15.43 -4.16 1.34
C THR A 108 -14.54 -3.56 0.26
N THR A 109 -14.93 -3.78 -1.00
CA THR A 109 -14.56 -3.04 -2.20
C THR A 109 -14.03 -1.64 -1.89
N THR A 110 -12.75 -1.40 -2.19
CA THR A 110 -12.12 -0.09 -2.08
C THR A 110 -12.78 0.84 -3.09
N ASN A 111 -13.68 1.67 -2.58
CA ASN A 111 -14.15 2.87 -3.26
C ASN A 111 -12.90 3.64 -3.72
N ALA A 112 -12.80 3.97 -5.02
CA ALA A 112 -11.65 4.67 -5.60
C ALA A 112 -11.59 6.15 -5.19
N GLY A 113 -11.90 6.46 -3.93
CA GLY A 113 -12.03 7.81 -3.39
C GLY A 113 -12.28 7.83 -1.88
N PRO A 114 -12.41 9.03 -1.28
CA PRO A 114 -12.61 9.22 0.14
C PRO A 114 -13.99 8.73 0.60
N SER A 115 -14.31 8.93 1.88
CA SER A 115 -15.62 8.54 2.44
C SER A 115 -16.80 9.43 1.98
N PHE A 116 -16.54 10.42 1.12
CA PHE A 116 -17.52 11.31 0.51
C PHE A 116 -17.46 11.24 -1.03
N SER A 117 -18.53 11.70 -1.69
CA SER A 117 -18.61 11.69 -3.16
C SER A 117 -17.77 12.80 -3.77
N CYS A 118 -16.78 12.43 -4.59
CA CYS A 118 -15.98 13.38 -5.36
C CYS A 118 -16.74 14.06 -6.50
N ALA A 119 -17.87 13.50 -6.95
CA ALA A 119 -18.63 14.04 -8.07
C ALA A 119 -19.27 15.41 -7.77
N ALA A 120 -19.49 15.75 -6.49
CA ALA A 120 -20.16 16.97 -6.06
C ALA A 120 -19.21 18.00 -5.42
N VAL A 121 -17.90 17.77 -5.51
CA VAL A 121 -16.90 18.62 -4.87
C VAL A 121 -16.58 19.84 -5.74
N THR A 122 -16.42 20.99 -5.11
CA THR A 122 -15.98 22.20 -5.79
C THR A 122 -14.51 22.09 -6.19
N LYS A 123 -14.21 22.29 -7.48
CA LYS A 123 -12.83 22.26 -8.00
C LYS A 123 -11.93 23.27 -7.26
N GLY A 124 -10.72 22.86 -6.89
CA GLY A 124 -9.77 23.66 -6.14
C GLY A 124 -10.03 23.75 -4.64
N SER A 125 -11.07 23.09 -4.12
CA SER A 125 -11.29 22.95 -2.68
C SER A 125 -10.31 21.95 -2.05
N MET A 126 -10.29 21.88 -0.71
CA MET A 126 -9.48 20.87 -0.02
C MET A 126 -10.03 19.46 -0.25
N GLU A 127 -11.34 19.31 -0.37
CA GLU A 127 -11.99 18.08 -0.76
C GLU A 127 -11.59 17.61 -2.16
N ASP A 128 -11.35 18.54 -3.09
CA ASP A 128 -10.90 18.20 -4.45
C ASP A 128 -9.48 17.61 -4.42
N LEU A 129 -8.60 18.21 -3.61
CA LEU A 129 -7.25 17.66 -3.36
C LEU A 129 -7.30 16.28 -2.71
N ILE A 130 -8.22 16.07 -1.77
CA ILE A 130 -8.41 14.76 -1.14
C ILE A 130 -8.87 13.73 -2.19
N CYS A 131 -9.81 14.11 -3.07
CA CYS A 131 -10.30 13.27 -4.16
C CYS A 131 -9.23 12.88 -5.18
N GLN A 132 -8.27 13.78 -5.45
CA GLN A 132 -7.18 13.53 -6.40
C GLN A 132 -6.02 12.74 -5.80
N SER A 133 -5.97 12.60 -4.47
CA SER A 133 -4.88 11.92 -3.76
C SER A 133 -5.34 10.61 -3.17
N THR A 134 -4.78 9.50 -3.66
CA THR A 134 -5.02 8.16 -3.12
C THR A 134 -4.65 8.06 -1.63
N THR A 135 -3.56 8.74 -1.24
CA THR A 135 -3.09 8.77 0.15
C THR A 135 -4.06 9.51 1.06
N LEU A 136 -4.50 10.71 0.68
CA LEU A 136 -5.45 11.49 1.48
C LEU A 136 -6.84 10.83 1.51
N SER A 137 -7.28 10.23 0.40
CA SER A 137 -8.51 9.43 0.34
C SER A 137 -8.46 8.24 1.30
N ALA A 138 -7.34 7.53 1.38
CA ALA A 138 -7.16 6.44 2.35
C ALA A 138 -7.18 6.93 3.80
N MET A 139 -6.56 8.08 4.08
CA MET A 139 -6.61 8.72 5.40
C MET A 139 -8.05 9.12 5.79
N ASP A 140 -8.83 9.63 4.83
CA ASP A 140 -10.23 9.97 5.03
C ASP A 140 -11.08 8.75 5.38
N LEU A 141 -10.89 7.63 4.65
CA LEU A 141 -11.54 6.36 4.95
C LEU A 141 -11.15 5.83 6.33
N LYS A 142 -9.85 5.85 6.70
CA LYS A 142 -9.38 5.44 8.03
C LYS A 142 -10.00 6.29 9.12
N LEU A 143 -10.08 7.61 8.92
CA LEU A 143 -10.70 8.51 9.88
C LEU A 143 -12.19 8.23 10.03
N THR A 144 -12.91 8.01 8.94
CA THR A 144 -14.34 7.68 8.99
C THR A 144 -14.61 6.41 9.77
N GLU A 145 -13.78 5.37 9.63
CA GLU A 145 -13.92 4.15 10.41
C GLU A 145 -13.60 4.36 11.90
N THR A 146 -12.50 5.07 12.19
CA THR A 146 -12.13 5.42 13.57
C THR A 146 -13.22 6.25 14.24
N TYR A 147 -13.82 7.20 13.51
CA TYR A 147 -14.90 8.03 14.00
C TYR A 147 -16.19 7.24 14.28
N LYS A 148 -16.52 6.21 13.49
CA LYS A 148 -17.65 5.30 13.80
C LYS A 148 -17.42 4.54 15.10
N GLN A 149 -16.21 4.06 15.34
CA GLN A 149 -15.87 3.40 16.62
C GLN A 149 -15.96 4.38 17.80
N ALA A 150 -15.49 5.61 17.61
CA ALA A 150 -15.59 6.67 18.61
C ALA A 150 -17.05 7.05 18.92
N LEU A 151 -17.91 7.09 17.90
CA LEU A 151 -19.36 7.28 18.07
C LEU A 151 -19.99 6.16 18.89
N ALA A 152 -19.66 4.90 18.61
CA ALA A 152 -20.17 3.77 19.37
C ALA A 152 -19.75 3.85 20.85
N LYS A 153 -18.47 4.13 21.11
CA LYS A 153 -17.92 4.24 22.47
C LYS A 153 -18.39 5.46 23.25
N SER A 154 -18.72 6.55 22.56
CA SER A 154 -19.31 7.75 23.15
C SER A 154 -20.83 7.65 23.33
N HIS A 155 -21.45 6.50 23.02
CA HIS A 155 -22.91 6.34 23.02
C HIS A 155 -23.62 7.37 22.12
N ASN A 156 -23.03 7.67 20.95
CA ASN A 156 -23.54 8.61 19.97
C ASN A 156 -23.75 10.05 20.49
N ASN A 157 -22.95 10.46 21.47
CA ASN A 157 -22.98 11.79 22.07
C ASN A 157 -22.97 12.92 21.00
N SER A 158 -23.75 13.97 21.21
CA SER A 158 -23.83 15.12 20.28
C SER A 158 -22.53 15.93 20.21
N THR A 159 -21.74 15.94 21.28
CA THR A 159 -20.46 16.66 21.38
C THR A 159 -19.44 16.15 20.37
N ILE A 160 -19.22 14.84 20.28
CA ILE A 160 -18.26 14.27 19.32
C ILE A 160 -18.68 14.56 17.86
N LYS A 161 -20.00 14.60 17.59
CA LYS A 161 -20.52 14.99 16.27
C LYS A 161 -20.22 16.46 15.97
N ALA A 162 -20.35 17.34 16.95
CA ALA A 162 -20.02 18.76 16.81
C ALA A 162 -18.50 18.96 16.62
N GLU A 163 -17.68 18.29 17.43
CA GLU A 163 -16.22 18.29 17.31
C GLU A 163 -15.78 17.83 15.91
N GLN A 164 -16.37 16.75 15.38
CA GLN A 164 -16.02 16.26 14.04
C GLN A 164 -16.38 17.27 12.93
N ARG A 165 -17.55 17.91 13.01
CA ARG A 165 -17.92 18.97 12.06
C ARG A 165 -16.97 20.17 12.16
N GLY A 166 -16.59 20.55 13.39
CA GLY A 166 -15.61 21.61 13.64
C GLY A 166 -14.24 21.26 13.05
N TRP A 167 -13.79 20.03 13.24
CA TRP A 167 -12.55 19.54 12.67
C TRP A 167 -12.54 19.58 11.14
N ILE A 168 -13.61 19.16 10.46
CA ILE A 168 -13.70 19.24 8.98
C ILE A 168 -13.51 20.68 8.50
N LYS A 169 -14.13 21.65 9.18
CA LYS A 169 -13.93 23.07 8.86
C LYS A 169 -12.49 23.51 9.07
N GLY A 170 -11.88 23.11 10.20
CA GLY A 170 -10.48 23.42 10.50
C GLY A 170 -9.50 22.80 9.51
N ARG A 171 -9.70 21.54 9.10
CA ARG A 171 -8.94 20.87 8.03
C ARG A 171 -8.99 21.69 6.74
N ASN A 172 -10.15 22.24 6.41
CA ASN A 172 -10.29 22.99 5.17
C ASN A 172 -9.49 24.31 5.17
N GLU A 173 -9.10 24.85 6.33
CA GLU A 173 -8.20 26.02 6.43
C GLU A 173 -6.80 25.76 5.87
N CYS A 174 -6.45 24.51 5.57
CA CYS A 174 -5.24 24.16 4.81
C CYS A 174 -5.12 24.89 3.46
N TRP A 175 -6.21 25.48 2.94
CA TRP A 175 -6.14 26.35 1.76
C TRP A 175 -5.15 27.51 1.92
N LYS A 176 -4.90 27.96 3.16
CA LYS A 176 -3.98 29.05 3.51
C LYS A 176 -2.51 28.65 3.49
N GLU A 177 -2.22 27.36 3.54
CA GLU A 177 -0.86 26.85 3.60
C GLU A 177 -0.24 26.74 2.20
N ASP A 178 1.09 26.86 2.15
CA ASP A 178 1.87 26.64 0.93
C ASP A 178 1.79 25.15 0.54
N ASP A 179 2.10 24.25 1.47
CA ASP A 179 1.95 22.80 1.29
C ASP A 179 0.62 22.29 1.85
N LYS A 180 -0.40 22.38 0.99
CA LYS A 180 -1.77 21.93 1.28
C LYS A 180 -1.84 20.43 1.57
N ASN A 181 -1.04 19.62 0.87
CA ASN A 181 -1.05 18.16 1.06
C ASN A 181 -0.47 17.79 2.42
N ALA A 182 0.66 18.39 2.82
CA ALA A 182 1.25 18.17 4.13
C ALA A 182 0.30 18.65 5.25
N CYS A 183 -0.34 19.81 5.09
CA CYS A 183 -1.34 20.30 6.05
C CYS A 183 -2.51 19.32 6.21
N LEU A 184 -3.07 18.81 5.10
CA LEU A 184 -4.17 17.85 5.14
C LEU A 184 -3.74 16.54 5.81
N ALA A 185 -2.58 15.99 5.43
CA ALA A 185 -2.06 14.77 6.03
C ALA A 185 -1.84 14.91 7.55
N GLY A 186 -1.25 16.02 7.99
CA GLY A 186 -1.06 16.33 9.40
C GLY A 186 -2.39 16.46 10.16
N SER A 187 -3.39 17.12 9.56
CA SER A 187 -4.73 17.25 10.14
C SER A 187 -5.43 15.89 10.33
N TYR A 188 -5.33 15.00 9.35
CA TYR A 188 -5.84 13.63 9.45
C TYR A 188 -5.13 12.83 10.55
N GLN A 189 -3.79 12.85 10.58
CA GLN A 189 -3.00 12.14 11.58
C GLN A 189 -3.32 12.61 13.00
N GLN A 190 -3.39 13.92 13.21
CA GLN A 190 -3.73 14.51 14.51
C GLN A 190 -5.12 14.06 14.97
N ARG A 191 -6.13 14.10 14.09
CA ARG A 191 -7.49 13.72 14.45
C ARG A 191 -7.63 12.23 14.74
N LEU A 192 -6.94 11.40 13.97
CA LEU A 192 -6.88 9.95 14.23
C LEU A 192 -6.31 9.69 15.62
N SER A 193 -5.16 10.29 15.96
CA SER A 193 -4.52 10.14 17.27
C SER A 193 -5.42 10.64 18.42
N GLU A 194 -6.09 11.77 18.23
CA GLU A 194 -7.03 12.32 19.22
C GLU A 194 -8.19 11.35 19.50
N LEU A 195 -8.85 10.85 18.44
CA LEU A 195 -9.97 9.93 18.59
C LEU A 195 -9.52 8.58 19.18
N GLN A 196 -8.38 8.07 18.73
CA GLN A 196 -7.81 6.82 19.24
C GLN A 196 -7.49 6.92 20.72
N SER A 197 -6.85 8.02 21.16
CA SER A 197 -6.49 8.23 22.57
C SER A 197 -7.72 8.47 23.44
N LYS A 198 -8.60 9.41 23.05
CA LYS A 198 -9.79 9.80 23.83
C LYS A 198 -10.79 8.64 24.00
N TYR A 199 -10.92 7.78 23.00
CA TYR A 199 -11.89 6.67 23.00
C TYR A 199 -11.23 5.28 23.10
N GLN A 200 -9.92 5.19 23.32
CA GLN A 200 -9.18 3.92 23.41
C GLN A 200 -9.48 2.99 22.21
N ILE A 201 -9.37 3.51 21.00
CA ILE A 201 -9.54 2.76 19.76
C ILE A 201 -8.18 2.22 19.33
N LYS A 202 -8.12 0.92 19.04
CA LYS A 202 -6.90 0.27 18.54
C LYS A 202 -6.82 0.40 17.03
N GLU A 203 -5.59 0.50 16.51
CA GLU A 203 -5.31 0.55 15.07
C GLU A 203 -5.71 -0.72 14.33
#